data_AF-A0A9R1WRZ9-F1
#
_entry.id   AF-A0A9R1WRZ9-F1
#
_cell.length_a   1.000
_cell.length_b   1.000
_cell.length_c   1.000
_cell.angle_alpha   90.00
_cell.angle_beta   90.00
_cell.angle_gamma   90.00
#
_symmetry.space_group_name_H-M   'P 1'
#
loop_
_entity.id
_entity.type
_entity.pdbx_description
1 polymer ?
#
loop_
_entity_poly.entity_id
_entity_poly.type
_entity_poly.pdbx_seq_one_letter_code
_entity_poly.pdbx_strand_id
1 'polypeptide(L)'
;MPPASSKHEDNSKRFHPTDEELVLYYLKRKMCGRSLKLDIIGEVDVYKWDLEELPGYRQWFFFSPRDRKYPNGGRSSRATMNGYWKATGKP
;
A
#
# COMPACT_ATOMS: atom_id res chain seq x y z
N MET A 1 -4.63 -2.58 -12.04
CA MET A 1 -6.06 -2.91 -11.83
C MET A 1 -6.38 -2.69 -10.36
N PRO A 2 -7.25 -1.73 -9.99
CA PRO A 2 -7.68 -1.59 -8.59
C PRO A 2 -8.44 -2.86 -8.17
N PRO A 3 -8.31 -3.32 -6.91
CA PRO A 3 -9.02 -4.51 -6.45
C PRO A 3 -10.53 -4.32 -6.60
N ALA A 4 -11.18 -5.39 -7.04
CA ALA A 4 -12.61 -5.41 -7.35
C ALA A 4 -13.42 -4.88 -6.15
N SER A 5 -14.30 -3.94 -6.44
CA SER A 5 -15.19 -3.31 -5.47
C SER A 5 -16.04 -4.39 -4.81
N SER A 6 -15.71 -4.76 -3.56
CA SER A 6 -16.57 -5.63 -2.78
C SER A 6 -17.85 -4.87 -2.44
N LYS A 7 -18.97 -5.46 -2.81
CA LYS A 7 -20.30 -4.92 -2.55
C LYS A 7 -20.57 -4.99 -1.05
N HIS A 8 -20.37 -3.89 -0.35
CA HIS A 8 -21.00 -3.67 0.95
C HIS A 8 -21.81 -2.37 0.87
N GLU A 9 -23.10 -2.56 0.67
CA GLU A 9 -24.14 -1.55 0.70
C GLU A 9 -24.52 -1.31 2.17
N ASP A 10 -23.78 -0.42 2.82
CA ASP A 10 -24.25 0.35 3.98
C ASP A 10 -23.67 1.77 3.88
N ASN A 11 -24.52 2.74 4.18
CA ASN A 11 -24.38 4.14 3.82
C ASN A 11 -23.23 4.80 4.61
N SER A 12 -22.30 5.47 3.91
CA SER A 12 -21.42 6.52 4.46
C SER A 12 -20.22 6.14 5.38
N LYS A 13 -19.47 5.07 5.13
CA LYS A 13 -18.06 4.99 5.61
C LYS A 13 -17.11 4.52 4.52
N ARG A 14 -16.45 5.48 3.87
CA ARG A 14 -15.29 5.21 3.01
C ARG A 14 -14.15 4.67 3.86
N PHE A 15 -13.33 3.79 3.29
CA PHE A 15 -12.11 3.31 3.94
C PHE A 15 -11.21 4.51 4.29
N HIS A 16 -11.12 4.83 5.57
CA HIS A 16 -10.38 5.96 6.11
C HIS A 16 -9.70 5.54 7.42
N PRO A 17 -8.76 4.57 7.36
CA PRO A 17 -8.13 4.03 8.54
C PRO A 17 -7.20 5.07 9.19
N THR A 18 -6.99 4.96 10.50
CA THR A 18 -5.92 5.69 11.18
C THR A 18 -4.55 5.06 10.90
N ASP A 19 -3.48 5.81 11.15
CA ASP A 19 -2.11 5.27 11.05
C ASP A 19 -1.91 4.05 11.98
N GLU A 20 -2.50 4.08 13.17
CA GLU A 20 -2.47 2.96 14.10
C GLU A 20 -3.18 1.72 13.55
N GLU A 21 -4.34 1.90 12.92
CA GLU A 21 -5.07 0.79 12.28
C GLU A 21 -4.26 0.20 11.11
N LEU A 22 -3.66 1.04 10.28
CA LEU A 22 -2.80 0.59 9.18
C LEU A 22 -1.63 -0.28 9.68
N VAL A 23 -0.96 0.14 10.75
CA VAL A 23 0.22 -0.58 11.27
C VAL A 23 -0.17 -1.78 12.14
N LEU A 24 -0.95 -1.54 13.20
CA LEU A 24 -1.21 -2.54 14.25
C LEU A 24 -2.24 -3.58 13.84
N TYR A 25 -3.20 -3.19 13.00
CA TYR A 25 -4.24 -4.09 12.54
C TYR A 25 -3.89 -4.69 11.17
N TYR A 26 -3.76 -3.89 10.11
CA TYR A 26 -3.61 -4.40 8.75
C TYR A 26 -2.21 -5.01 8.50
N LEU A 27 -1.14 -4.21 8.67
CA LEU A 27 0.22 -4.65 8.37
C LEU A 27 0.69 -5.77 9.28
N LYS A 28 0.52 -5.63 10.60
CA LYS A 28 0.94 -6.66 11.57
C LYS A 28 0.22 -7.99 11.34
N ARG A 29 -1.08 -7.99 11.07
CA ARG A 29 -1.82 -9.23 10.78
C ARG A 29 -1.37 -9.85 9.48
N LYS A 30 -1.15 -9.04 8.43
CA LYS A 30 -0.65 -9.52 7.14
C LYS A 30 0.70 -10.22 7.29
N MET A 31 1.65 -9.61 8.02
CA MET A 31 2.97 -10.20 8.29
C MET A 31 2.90 -11.48 9.13
N CYS A 32 1.94 -11.57 10.05
CA CYS A 32 1.73 -12.78 10.86
C CYS A 32 0.84 -13.84 10.19
N GLY A 33 0.44 -13.67 8.93
CA GLY A 33 -0.46 -14.59 8.23
C GLY A 33 -1.85 -14.72 8.88
N ARG A 34 -2.30 -13.70 9.62
CA ARG A 34 -3.59 -13.68 10.30
C ARG A 34 -4.69 -13.15 9.37
N SER A 35 -5.91 -13.65 9.54
CA SER A 35 -7.07 -13.16 8.80
C SER A 35 -7.38 -11.69 9.12
N LEU A 36 -7.78 -10.97 8.07
CA LEU A 36 -8.29 -9.60 8.12
C LEU A 36 -9.82 -9.64 8.13
N LYS A 37 -10.46 -8.76 8.90
CA LYS A 37 -11.93 -8.61 8.88
C LYS A 37 -12.43 -8.06 7.54
N LEU A 38 -11.60 -7.24 6.89
CA LEU A 38 -11.89 -6.62 5.62
C LEU A 38 -10.65 -6.77 4.72
N ASP A 39 -10.80 -7.50 3.63
CA ASP A 39 -9.74 -7.70 2.64
C ASP A 39 -9.78 -6.56 1.60
N ILE A 40 -9.56 -5.33 2.06
CA ILE A 40 -9.64 -4.11 1.24
C ILE A 40 -8.28 -3.70 0.66
N ILE A 41 -7.18 -4.06 1.34
CA ILE A 41 -5.81 -3.71 0.92
C ILE A 41 -5.24 -4.86 0.10
N GLY A 42 -5.14 -4.66 -1.21
CA GLY A 42 -4.55 -5.63 -2.13
C GLY A 42 -3.01 -5.67 -2.09
N GLU A 43 -2.43 -6.76 -2.56
CA GLU A 43 -0.99 -6.87 -2.80
C GLU A 43 -0.62 -6.32 -4.18
N VAL A 44 0.24 -5.31 -4.23
CA VAL A 44 0.75 -4.69 -5.46
C VAL A 44 2.19 -4.27 -5.24
N ASP A 45 3.07 -4.66 -6.15
CA ASP A 45 4.45 -4.15 -6.20
C ASP A 45 4.46 -2.74 -6.77
N VAL A 46 4.19 -1.74 -5.91
CA VAL A 46 3.98 -0.34 -6.32
C VAL A 46 5.17 0.28 -7.03
N TYR A 47 6.37 -0.30 -6.88
CA TYR A 47 7.56 0.17 -7.56
C TYR A 47 7.62 -0.26 -9.04
N LYS A 48 6.82 -1.24 -9.47
CA LYS A 48 6.73 -1.62 -10.88
C LYS A 48 5.74 -0.79 -11.70
N TRP A 49 5.04 0.14 -11.07
CA TRP A 49 4.01 0.95 -11.72
C TRP A 49 4.48 2.40 -11.81
N ASP A 50 4.22 3.03 -12.95
CA ASP A 50 4.42 4.47 -13.11
C ASP A 50 3.17 5.23 -12.64
N LEU A 51 3.41 6.39 -12.01
CA LEU A 51 2.40 7.19 -11.32
C LEU A 51 1.22 7.64 -12.21
N GLU A 52 1.44 7.80 -13.51
CA GLU A 52 0.42 8.23 -14.48
C GLU A 52 -0.71 7.20 -14.65
N GLU A 53 -0.47 5.95 -14.25
CA GLU A 53 -1.46 4.87 -14.31
C GLU A 53 -2.39 4.83 -13.08
N LEU A 54 -2.11 5.64 -12.05
CA LEU A 54 -2.94 5.71 -10.84
C LEU A 54 -3.90 6.91 -10.89
N PRO A 55 -5.23 6.70 -10.75
CA PRO A 55 -6.20 7.78 -10.75
C PRO A 55 -5.98 8.72 -9.55
N GLY A 56 -5.69 10.00 -9.85
CA GLY A 56 -5.18 11.00 -8.89
C GLY A 56 -6.19 11.60 -7.90
N TYR A 57 -7.45 11.16 -7.88
CA TYR A 57 -8.52 11.82 -7.11
C TYR A 57 -8.82 11.15 -5.76
N ARG A 58 -8.16 10.03 -5.42
CA ARG A 58 -8.44 9.23 -4.22
C ARG A 58 -7.16 8.64 -3.64
N GLN A 59 -7.16 8.39 -2.33
CA GLN A 59 -6.10 7.63 -1.67
C GLN A 59 -6.27 6.13 -1.96
N TRP A 60 -5.14 5.47 -2.15
CA TRP A 60 -5.05 4.04 -2.41
C TRP A 60 -4.11 3.39 -1.39
N PHE A 61 -4.45 2.18 -0.96
CA PHE A 61 -3.67 1.43 0.02
C PHE A 61 -3.29 0.08 -0.58
N PHE A 62 -2.01 -0.28 -0.50
CA PHE A 62 -1.48 -1.52 -1.03
C PHE A 62 -0.47 -2.14 -0.05
N PHE A 63 -0.42 -3.46 -0.01
CA PHE A 63 0.73 -4.18 0.50
C PHE A 63 1.74 -4.34 -0.64
N SER A 64 2.92 -3.75 -0.49
CA SER A 64 4.01 -3.92 -1.45
C SER A 64 5.11 -4.79 -0.86
N PRO A 65 5.72 -5.68 -1.65
CA PRO A 65 6.99 -6.29 -1.28
C PRO A 65 8.00 -5.19 -0.92
N ARG A 66 8.73 -5.41 0.18
CA ARG A 66 9.79 -4.51 0.59
C ARG A 66 11.10 -4.97 -0.04
N ASP A 67 11.44 -4.37 -1.17
CA ASP A 67 12.75 -4.59 -1.79
C ASP A 67 13.84 -3.75 -1.12
N ARG A 68 15.05 -4.33 -0.95
CA ARG A 68 16.20 -3.65 -0.34
C ARG A 68 17.14 -3.18 -1.43
N LYS A 69 17.54 -1.90 -1.40
CA LYS A 69 18.53 -1.36 -2.34
C LYS A 69 19.88 -2.08 -2.24
N TYR A 70 20.22 -2.54 -1.05
CA TYR A 70 21.45 -3.30 -0.77
C TYR A 70 21.10 -4.54 0.06
N PRO A 71 21.73 -5.71 -0.17
CA PRO A 71 21.43 -6.95 0.56
C PRO A 71 21.41 -6.79 2.09
N ASN A 72 22.36 -6.01 2.61
CA ASN A 72 22.56 -5.76 4.04
C ASN A 72 22.07 -4.38 4.51
N GLY A 73 21.41 -3.60 3.64
CA GLY A 73 20.97 -2.24 3.93
C GLY A 73 19.50 -2.17 4.34
N GLY A 74 19.18 -1.28 5.30
CA GLY A 74 17.78 -0.99 5.67
C GLY A 74 17.02 -0.15 4.64
N ARG A 75 17.74 0.43 3.66
CA ARG A 75 17.19 1.33 2.65
C ARG A 75 16.41 0.56 1.60
N SER A 76 15.11 0.84 1.50
CA SER A 76 14.28 0.25 0.45
C SER A 76 14.67 0.75 -0.94
N SER A 77 14.60 -0.13 -1.94
CA SER A 77 14.65 0.30 -3.33
C SER A 77 13.42 1.14 -3.65
N ARG A 78 13.61 2.16 -4.48
CA ARG A 78 12.56 3.10 -4.90
C ARG A 78 12.59 3.34 -6.40
N ALA A 79 13.35 2.55 -7.14
CA ALA A 79 13.40 2.63 -8.59
C ALA A 79 12.09 2.10 -9.16
N THR A 80 11.57 2.76 -10.20
CA THR A 80 10.50 2.23 -11.05
C THR A 80 11.07 1.83 -12.41
N MET A 81 10.24 1.30 -13.31
CA MET A 81 10.68 0.92 -14.65
C MET A 81 11.29 2.11 -15.40
N ASN A 82 10.68 3.29 -15.28
CA ASN A 82 11.06 4.49 -16.02
C ASN A 82 11.56 5.64 -15.12
N GLY A 83 11.72 5.43 -13.81
CA GLY A 83 12.03 6.52 -12.88
C GLY A 83 12.37 6.10 -11.46
N TYR A 84 12.09 6.98 -10.50
CA TYR A 84 12.28 6.69 -9.07
C TYR A 84 11.35 7.51 -8.17
N TRP A 85 10.96 6.92 -7.05
CA TRP A 85 10.20 7.60 -6.00
C TRP A 85 11.13 8.42 -5.10
N LYS A 86 10.89 9.73 -5.01
CA LYS A 86 11.60 10.64 -4.11
C LYS A 86 10.86 10.74 -2.77
N ALA A 87 11.57 10.58 -1.65
CA ALA A 87 10.98 10.89 -0.34
C ALA A 87 10.80 12.39 -0.21
N THR A 88 9.65 12.78 0.31
CA THR A 88 9.32 14.15 0.72
C THR A 88 8.95 14.11 2.21
N GLY A 89 9.46 15.05 3.02
CA GLY A 89 9.24 15.10 4.46
C GLY A 89 10.37 15.79 5.22
N LYS A 90 10.16 16.11 6.50
CA LYS A 90 11.20 16.64 7.38
C LYS A 90 12.08 15.48 7.93
N PRO A 91 13.39 15.68 8.10
CA PRO A 91 14.30 14.69 8.68
C PRO A 91 13.96 14.37 10.14
#